data_AF-A0A0S9M149-F1
#
_entry.id   AF-A0A0S9M149-F1
#
_cell.length_a   1.000
_cell.length_b   1.000
_cell.length_c   1.000
_cell.angle_alpha   90.00
_cell.angle_beta   90.00
_cell.angle_gamma   90.00
#
_symmetry.space_group_name_H-M   'P 1'
#
loop_
_entity.id
_entity.type
_entity.pdbx_description
1 polymer ?
#
loop_
_entity_poly.entity_id
_entity_poly.type
_entity_poly.pdbx_seq_one_letter_code
_entity_poly.pdbx_strand_id
1 'polypeptide(L)'
;MTHSITVEVVAAAGPRQVLETRVQLPSGACLADALRAAQAQQAFAGLVLADMPTGIWGRKAAASQRLREGDRVECYRPLLVDPKVARRARFAQQGARATGLFAKRRPGAKAGY
;
A
#
# COMPACT_ATOMS: atom_id res chain seq x y z
N MET A 1 26.27 -25.36 -3.25
CA MET A 1 24.81 -25.51 -3.44
C MET A 1 24.20 -24.13 -3.24
N THR A 2 23.53 -23.56 -4.24
CA THR A 2 22.82 -22.28 -4.06
C THR A 2 21.50 -22.57 -3.35
N HIS A 3 21.42 -22.21 -2.08
CA HIS A 3 20.15 -22.27 -1.33
C HIS A 3 19.14 -21.31 -1.97
N SER A 4 17.88 -21.70 -2.05
CA SER A 4 16.78 -20.84 -2.51
C SER A 4 16.00 -20.30 -1.31
N ILE A 5 15.32 -19.17 -1.53
CA ILE A 5 14.31 -18.62 -0.63
C ILE A 5 12.96 -18.54 -1.35
N THR A 6 11.87 -18.73 -0.62
CA THR A 6 10.51 -18.48 -1.10
C THR A 6 9.98 -17.21 -0.47
N VAL A 7 9.47 -16.29 -1.30
CA VAL A 7 8.87 -15.03 -0.84
C VAL A 7 7.50 -14.84 -1.48
N GLU A 8 6.66 -14.06 -0.82
CA GLU A 8 5.35 -13.65 -1.33
C GLU A 8 5.44 -12.24 -1.92
N VAL A 9 4.87 -12.04 -3.11
CA VAL A 9 4.75 -10.73 -3.75
C VAL A 9 3.28 -10.39 -3.86
N VAL A 10 2.91 -9.23 -3.32
CA VAL A 10 1.54 -8.73 -3.25
C VAL A 10 1.45 -7.36 -3.88
N ALA A 11 0.54 -7.15 -4.82
CA ALA A 11 0.33 -5.85 -5.46
C ALA A 11 -1.12 -5.37 -5.38
N ALA A 12 -1.28 -4.11 -5.00
CA ALA A 12 -2.57 -3.43 -5.05
C ALA A 12 -2.89 -3.02 -6.51
N ALA A 13 -3.58 -3.89 -7.25
CA ALA A 13 -3.95 -3.65 -8.65
C ALA A 13 -5.05 -2.59 -8.81
N GLY A 14 -5.89 -2.40 -7.80
CA GLY A 14 -7.03 -1.49 -7.87
C GLY A 14 -7.73 -1.31 -6.51
N PRO A 15 -8.80 -0.50 -6.44
CA PRO A 15 -9.60 -0.41 -5.23
C PRO A 15 -10.16 -1.78 -4.87
N ARG A 16 -9.79 -2.30 -3.69
CA ARG A 16 -10.20 -3.64 -3.20
C ARG A 16 -9.75 -4.80 -4.10
N GLN A 17 -8.75 -4.58 -4.94
CA GLN A 17 -8.17 -5.61 -5.81
C GLN A 17 -6.71 -5.81 -5.44
N VAL A 18 -6.38 -7.06 -5.14
CA VAL A 18 -5.04 -7.49 -4.73
C VAL A 18 -4.64 -8.68 -5.59
N LEU A 19 -3.42 -8.64 -6.10
CA LEU A 19 -2.78 -9.75 -6.80
C LEU A 19 -1.68 -10.31 -5.90
N GLU A 20 -1.58 -11.62 -5.79
CA GLU A 20 -0.63 -12.29 -4.91
C GLU A 20 0.01 -13.46 -5.65
N THR A 21 1.32 -13.64 -5.44
CA THR A 21 2.04 -14.82 -5.96
C THR A 21 3.22 -15.15 -5.07
N ARG A 22 3.66 -16.41 -5.10
CA ARG A 22 4.90 -16.84 -4.46
C ARG A 22 5.96 -17.03 -5.53
N VAL A 23 7.17 -16.55 -5.24
CA VAL A 23 8.33 -16.71 -6.12
C VAL A 23 9.47 -17.35 -5.35
N GLN A 24 10.17 -18.27 -6.01
CA GLN A 24 11.41 -18.86 -5.51
C GLN A 24 12.59 -18.14 -6.15
N LEU A 25 13.52 -17.71 -5.31
CA LEU A 25 14.67 -16.92 -5.71
C LEU A 25 15.93 -17.52 -5.08
N PRO A 26 17.12 -17.28 -5.66
CA PRO A 26 18.37 -17.61 -4.97
C PRO A 26 18.47 -16.87 -3.64
N SER A 27 19.08 -17.51 -2.64
CA SER A 27 19.43 -16.85 -1.38
C SER A 27 20.31 -15.63 -1.65
N GLY A 28 20.01 -14.53 -0.95
CA GLY A 28 20.63 -13.23 -1.21
C GLY A 28 19.97 -12.44 -2.33
N ALA A 29 18.89 -12.91 -2.96
CA ALA A 29 18.09 -12.07 -3.86
C ALA A 29 17.57 -10.81 -3.14
N CYS A 30 17.33 -9.76 -3.93
CA CYS A 30 16.77 -8.50 -3.43
C CYS A 30 15.32 -8.31 -3.85
N LEU A 31 14.69 -7.27 -3.30
CA LEU A 31 13.32 -6.89 -3.62
C LEU A 31 13.09 -6.76 -5.12
N ALA A 32 14.02 -6.14 -5.87
CA ALA A 32 13.94 -5.99 -7.31
C ALA A 32 13.86 -7.34 -8.06
N ASP A 33 14.56 -8.36 -7.58
CA ASP A 33 14.55 -9.69 -8.17
C ASP A 33 13.17 -10.35 -7.98
N ALA A 34 12.57 -10.19 -6.80
CA ALA A 34 11.21 -10.66 -6.54
C ALA A 34 10.16 -9.98 -7.42
N LEU A 35 10.26 -8.65 -7.60
CA LEU A 35 9.38 -7.92 -8.51
C LEU A 35 9.52 -8.41 -9.95
N ARG A 36 10.75 -8.64 -10.41
CA ARG A 36 11.00 -9.14 -11.77
C ARG A 36 10.41 -10.54 -11.98
N ALA A 37 10.58 -11.43 -10.99
CA ALA A 37 10.01 -12.77 -11.05
C ALA A 37 8.48 -12.75 -11.04
N ALA A 38 7.85 -11.87 -10.26
CA ALA A 38 6.39 -11.70 -10.24
C ALA A 38 5.87 -11.06 -11.54
N GLN A 39 6.56 -10.04 -12.07
CA GLN A 39 6.19 -9.33 -13.30
C GLN A 39 6.11 -10.24 -14.53
N ALA A 40 6.87 -11.33 -14.56
CA ALA A 40 6.83 -12.33 -15.64
C ALA A 40 5.54 -13.16 -15.66
N GLN A 41 4.73 -13.12 -14.60
CA GLN A 41 3.47 -13.87 -14.51
C GLN A 41 2.32 -13.07 -15.13
N GLN A 42 1.46 -13.77 -15.88
CA GLN A 42 0.32 -13.16 -16.60
C GLN A 42 -0.61 -12.35 -15.69
N ALA A 43 -0.75 -12.74 -14.42
CA ALA A 43 -1.56 -12.03 -13.44
C ALA A 43 -1.17 -10.55 -13.29
N PHE A 44 0.11 -10.21 -13.48
CA PHE A 44 0.65 -8.86 -13.29
C PHE A 44 0.84 -8.08 -14.60
N ALA A 45 0.42 -8.62 -15.75
CA ALA A 45 0.66 -8.00 -17.06
C ALA A 45 0.09 -6.58 -17.22
N GLY A 46 -0.94 -6.22 -16.44
CA GLY A 46 -1.54 -4.88 -16.42
C GLY A 46 -0.87 -3.87 -15.48
N LEU A 47 0.20 -4.26 -14.77
CA LEU A 47 0.92 -3.43 -13.80
C LEU A 47 2.39 -3.32 -14.19
N VAL A 48 3.03 -2.23 -13.77
CA VAL A 48 4.49 -2.08 -13.77
C VAL A 48 4.95 -2.05 -12.33
N LEU A 49 5.29 -3.21 -11.78
CA LEU A 49 5.58 -3.38 -10.35
C LEU A 49 6.79 -2.55 -9.89
N ALA A 50 7.76 -2.32 -10.78
CA ALA A 50 8.97 -1.55 -10.49
C ALA A 50 8.69 -0.06 -10.20
N ASP A 51 7.60 0.49 -10.72
CA ASP A 51 7.23 1.90 -10.55
C ASP A 51 6.37 2.14 -9.29
N MET A 52 5.92 1.06 -8.65
CA MET A 52 5.06 1.14 -7.47
C MET A 52 5.89 1.37 -6.20
N PRO A 53 5.40 2.19 -5.24
CA PRO A 53 5.98 2.22 -3.90
C PRO A 53 6.00 0.83 -3.28
N THR A 54 7.14 0.42 -2.73
CA THR A 54 7.33 -0.93 -2.21
C THR A 54 7.65 -0.98 -0.72
N GLY A 55 7.31 -2.11 -0.11
CA GLY A 55 7.59 -2.41 1.27
C GLY A 55 7.77 -3.89 1.53
N ILE A 56 8.26 -4.20 2.73
CA ILE A 56 8.30 -5.54 3.30
C ILE A 56 7.56 -5.48 4.63
N TRP A 57 6.52 -6.29 4.80
CA TRP A 57 5.69 -6.31 6.02
C TRP A 57 5.24 -4.92 6.50
N GLY A 58 4.64 -4.12 5.61
CA GLY A 58 4.14 -2.78 5.93
C GLY A 58 5.21 -1.70 6.13
N ARG A 59 6.51 -2.03 5.96
CA ARG A 59 7.62 -1.07 6.08
C ARG A 59 8.18 -0.76 4.71
N LYS A 60 8.35 0.53 4.39
CA LYS A 60 8.97 0.97 3.13
C LYS A 60 10.35 0.32 2.98
N ALA A 61 10.60 -0.26 1.82
CA ALA A 61 11.83 -0.97 1.49
C ALA A 61 12.38 -0.46 0.15
N ALA A 62 13.70 -0.48 0.00
CA ALA A 62 14.35 -0.14 -1.26
C ALA A 62 14.40 -1.36 -2.18
N ALA A 63 14.46 -1.14 -3.49
CA ALA A 63 14.60 -2.21 -4.49
C ALA A 63 15.85 -3.09 -4.26
N SER A 64 16.91 -2.54 -3.66
CA SER A 64 18.16 -3.24 -3.33
C SER A 64 18.12 -4.02 -2.01
N GLN A 65 17.05 -3.93 -1.23
CA GLN A 65 16.95 -4.60 0.07
C GLN A 65 16.95 -6.12 -0.12
N ARG A 66 17.85 -6.80 0.61
CA ARG A 66 17.97 -8.27 0.60
C ARG A 66 16.76 -8.91 1.28
N LEU A 67 16.26 -9.97 0.65
CA LEU A 67 15.12 -10.73 1.14
C LEU A 67 15.55 -11.95 1.96
N ARG A 68 14.63 -12.42 2.79
CA ARG A 68 14.73 -13.64 3.60
C ARG A 68 13.60 -14.59 3.25
N GLU A 69 13.76 -15.85 3.63
CA GLU A 69 12.70 -16.84 3.54
C GLU A 69 11.41 -16.33 4.20
N GLY A 70 10.29 -16.42 3.49
CA GLY A 70 8.97 -16.02 3.98
C GLY A 70 8.71 -14.52 3.99
N ASP A 71 9.60 -13.68 3.47
CA ASP A 71 9.33 -12.25 3.34
C ASP A 71 8.12 -12.00 2.43
N ARG A 72 7.30 -11.01 2.80
CA ARG A 72 6.20 -10.50 1.99
C ARG A 72 6.57 -9.14 1.41
N VAL A 73 6.81 -9.11 0.11
CA VAL A 73 7.06 -7.92 -0.69
C VAL A 73 5.72 -7.33 -1.12
N GLU A 74 5.50 -6.05 -0.82
CA GLU A 74 4.23 -5.37 -1.04
C GLU A 74 4.42 -4.20 -2.00
N CYS A 75 3.62 -4.13 -3.07
CA CYS A 75 3.55 -3.03 -4.03
C CYS A 75 2.26 -2.23 -3.81
N TYR A 76 2.39 -0.97 -3.43
CA TYR A 76 1.26 -0.10 -3.10
C TYR A 76 0.89 0.83 -4.26
N ARG A 77 -0.30 1.43 -4.17
CA ARG A 77 -0.69 2.52 -5.07
C ARG A 77 -0.32 3.87 -4.44
N PRO A 78 0.16 4.84 -5.23
CA PRO A 78 0.34 6.19 -4.74
C PRO A 78 -1.00 6.78 -4.29
N LEU A 79 -0.94 7.69 -3.31
CA LEU A 79 -2.11 8.43 -2.87
C LEU A 79 -2.51 9.43 -3.96
N LEU A 80 -3.77 9.39 -4.40
CA LEU A 80 -4.29 10.34 -5.40
C LEU A 80 -4.50 11.74 -4.83
N VAL A 81 -4.80 11.83 -3.54
CA VAL A 81 -5.06 13.07 -2.82
C VAL A 81 -4.44 12.97 -1.44
N ASP A 82 -3.91 14.08 -0.95
CA ASP A 82 -3.42 14.16 0.43
C ASP A 82 -4.54 13.73 1.42
N PRO A 83 -4.26 12.84 2.38
CA PRO A 83 -5.27 12.35 3.32
C PRO A 83 -5.98 13.45 4.11
N LYS A 84 -5.32 14.58 4.43
CA LYS A 84 -5.95 15.69 5.17
C LYS A 84 -6.90 16.45 4.26
N VAL A 85 -6.53 16.69 3.00
CA VAL A 85 -7.42 17.30 2.00
C VAL A 85 -8.64 16.40 1.78
N ALA A 86 -8.44 15.10 1.58
CA ALA A 86 -9.53 14.12 1.43
C ALA A 86 -10.43 14.08 2.68
N ARG A 87 -9.84 14.16 3.89
CA ARG A 87 -10.59 14.22 5.15
C ARG A 87 -11.44 15.49 5.23
N ARG A 88 -10.88 16.66 4.88
CA ARG A 88 -11.60 17.95 4.88
C ARG A 88 -12.75 17.95 3.87
N ALA A 89 -12.51 17.44 2.66
CA ALA A 89 -13.53 17.31 1.62
C ALA A 89 -14.68 16.39 2.07
N ARG A 90 -14.36 15.22 2.66
CA ARG A 90 -15.36 14.31 3.23
C ARG A 90 -16.15 14.97 4.35
N PHE A 91 -15.50 15.69 5.27
CA PHE A 91 -16.19 16.40 6.36
C PHE A 91 -17.14 17.49 5.83
N ALA A 92 -16.73 18.24 4.81
CA ALA A 92 -17.57 19.25 4.18
C ALA A 92 -18.78 18.63 3.44
N GLN A 93 -18.58 17.53 2.70
CA GLN A 93 -19.66 16.82 2.00
C GLN A 93 -20.62 16.10 2.95
N GLN A 94 -20.11 15.53 4.05
CA GLN A 94 -20.92 14.94 5.12
C GLN A 94 -21.60 15.98 6.01
N GLY A 95 -21.45 17.27 5.70
CA GLY A 95 -21.71 18.42 6.58
C GLY A 95 -22.85 18.22 7.58
N ALA A 96 -22.54 18.42 8.86
CA ALA A 96 -23.45 18.58 10.02
C ALA A 96 -24.67 17.64 10.16
N ARG A 97 -24.81 16.60 9.34
CA ARG A 97 -25.98 15.72 9.41
C ARG A 97 -25.68 14.56 10.35
N ALA A 98 -26.27 14.73 11.53
CA ALA A 98 -26.69 13.73 12.51
C ALA A 98 -25.71 13.21 13.57
N THR A 99 -24.39 13.23 13.41
CA THR A 99 -23.50 12.69 14.47
C THR A 99 -22.79 13.77 15.29
N GLY A 100 -23.56 14.37 16.20
CA GLY A 100 -23.21 14.56 17.62
C GLY A 100 -22.13 15.55 18.05
N LEU A 101 -21.06 15.82 17.28
CA LEU A 101 -19.93 16.59 17.83
C LEU A 101 -20.17 18.11 17.84
N PHE A 102 -20.98 18.61 16.90
CA PHE A 102 -21.37 20.04 16.82
C PHE A 102 -22.89 20.24 16.79
N ALA A 103 -23.68 19.18 17.01
CA ALA A 103 -25.13 19.18 16.83
C ALA A 103 -25.88 20.07 17.85
N LYS A 104 -25.24 20.44 18.96
CA LYS A 104 -25.78 21.40 19.93
C LYS A 104 -24.73 22.44 20.31
N ARG A 105 -24.66 23.54 19.56
CA ARG A 105 -24.10 24.78 20.10
C ARG A 105 -25.18 25.43 20.98
N ARG A 106 -24.85 25.72 22.25
CA ARG A 106 -25.72 26.55 23.09
C ARG A 106 -25.81 27.96 22.48
N PRO A 107 -26.96 28.66 22.59
CA PRO A 107 -27.03 30.07 22.22
C PRO A 107 -25.90 30.84 22.94
N GLY A 108 -25.06 31.55 22.19
CA GLY A 108 -23.92 32.31 22.74
C GLY A 108 -22.57 31.58 22.83
N ALA A 109 -22.44 30.34 22.33
CA ALA A 109 -21.16 29.64 22.31
C ALA A 109 -20.15 30.35 21.36
N LYS A 110 -19.03 30.84 21.90
CA LYS A 110 -17.92 31.39 21.11
C LYS A 110 -17.29 30.29 20.24
N ALA A 111 -16.96 30.64 19.00
CA ALA A 111 -16.19 29.75 18.13
C ALA A 111 -14.80 29.57 18.76
N GLY A 112 -14.40 28.31 18.99
CA GLY A 112 -13.14 27.99 19.65
C GLY A 112 -11.93 28.58 18.92
N TYR A 113 -11.26 29.48 19.61
CA TYR A 113 -9.82 29.68 19.68
C TYR A 113 -9.49 30.02 21.13
#